data_AF-A0A971TQR4-F1
#
_entry.id   AF-A0A971TQR4-F1
#
_cell.length_a   1.000
_cell.length_b   1.000
_cell.length_c   1.000
_cell.angle_alpha   90.00
_cell.angle_beta   90.00
_cell.angle_gamma   90.00
#
_symmetry.space_group_name_H-M   'P 1'
#
loop_
_entity.id
_entity.type
_entity.pdbx_description
1 polymer ?
#
loop_
_entity_poly.entity_id
_entity_poly.type
_entity_poly.pdbx_seq_one_letter_code
_entity_poly.pdbx_strand_id
1 'polypeptide(L)'
;MKKLIAISLSLILALVLVCAASAETVQAKPVEIDPSNLEGRMVRTDIEYKEGDKMQLTLYVPERFDAAAIQAVQPGDVIVTDGEEIKIETVDTDGPDFVFNKCTENEMLFCDAGHDEFEHCMDNDYVPWIKLTTLELEQLEYYPIIDYVDPISGDILEDPVIYRGDRLMELLKNPDAVSFSVKNVDVVYDRNNMPVLMIRYYSPAQ
;
A
#
# COMPACT_ATOMS: atom_id res chain seq x y z
N MET A 1 49.50 26.92 24.41
CA MET A 1 48.80 25.66 24.74
C MET A 1 47.33 25.86 25.08
N LYS A 2 46.94 26.66 26.08
CA LYS A 2 45.51 26.86 26.45
C LYS A 2 44.60 27.37 25.32
N LYS A 3 45.09 28.29 24.47
CA LYS A 3 44.32 28.84 23.32
C LYS A 3 44.09 27.83 22.19
N LEU A 4 45.06 26.92 21.95
CA LEU A 4 44.95 25.89 20.92
C LEU A 4 43.94 24.80 21.32
N ILE A 5 43.94 24.41 22.60
CA ILE A 5 42.98 23.43 23.15
C ILE A 5 41.55 23.96 23.05
N ALA A 6 41.32 25.24 23.35
CA ALA A 6 40.01 25.87 23.24
C ALA A 6 39.49 25.89 21.79
N ILE A 7 40.35 26.25 20.83
CA ILE A 7 39.99 26.26 19.40
C ILE A 7 39.69 24.84 18.90
N SER A 8 40.51 23.85 19.28
CA SER A 8 40.27 22.45 18.92
C SER A 8 38.97 21.90 19.54
N LEU A 9 38.65 22.26 20.80
CA LEU A 9 37.39 21.86 21.43
C LEU A 9 36.19 22.49 20.73
N SER A 10 36.27 23.78 20.36
CA SER A 10 35.20 24.47 19.62
C SER A 10 35.01 23.89 18.22
N LEU A 11 36.09 23.46 17.55
CA LEU A 11 36.02 22.82 16.24
C LEU A 11 35.42 21.42 16.31
N ILE A 12 35.79 20.63 17.34
CA ILE A 12 35.20 19.30 17.59
C ILE A 12 33.73 19.44 17.97
N LEU A 13 33.37 20.41 18.82
CA LEU A 13 31.98 20.66 19.20
C LEU A 13 31.15 21.13 18.00
N ALA A 14 31.71 21.97 17.13
CA ALA A 14 31.10 22.36 15.87
C ALA A 14 30.97 21.17 14.91
N LEU A 15 31.97 20.29 14.81
CA LEU A 15 31.87 19.06 14.02
C LEU A 15 30.80 18.11 14.57
N VAL A 16 30.71 17.94 15.89
CA VAL A 16 29.71 17.08 16.53
C VAL A 16 28.29 17.65 16.35
N LEU A 17 28.15 18.98 16.36
CA LEU A 17 26.87 19.66 16.08
C LEU A 17 26.48 19.63 14.60
N VAL A 18 27.44 19.60 13.67
CA VAL A 18 27.19 19.46 12.22
C VAL A 18 26.95 18.00 11.82
N CYS A 19 27.56 17.04 12.53
CA CYS A 19 27.31 15.61 12.35
C CYS A 19 26.05 15.10 13.08
N ALA A 20 25.43 15.92 13.93
CA ALA A 20 24.09 15.70 14.45
C ALA A 20 23.03 16.20 13.46
N ALA A 21 23.22 15.94 12.16
CA ALA A 21 22.09 15.80 11.26
C ALA A 21 21.21 14.73 11.91
N SER A 22 20.08 15.16 12.47
CA SER A 22 19.12 14.25 13.07
C SER A 22 18.70 13.31 11.95
N ALA A 23 18.98 12.02 12.09
CA ALA A 23 18.36 11.02 11.24
C ALA A 23 16.85 11.26 11.31
N GLU A 24 16.26 11.61 10.19
CA GLU A 24 14.82 11.78 10.09
C GLU A 24 14.18 10.43 9.81
N THR A 25 12.95 10.26 10.29
CA THR A 25 12.15 9.08 9.99
C THR A 25 11.02 9.50 9.06
N VAL A 26 11.08 9.03 7.82
CA VAL A 26 10.03 9.22 6.83
C VAL A 26 8.97 8.13 7.03
N GLN A 27 7.72 8.58 7.14
CA GLN A 27 6.56 7.73 7.36
C GLN A 27 5.63 7.85 6.17
N ALA A 28 4.86 6.80 5.91
CA ALA A 28 3.73 6.88 4.99
C ALA A 28 2.75 7.99 5.42
N LYS A 29 2.12 8.63 4.43
CA LYS A 29 1.05 9.59 4.69
C LYS A 29 -0.11 8.87 5.38
N PRO A 30 -0.77 9.53 6.36
CA PRO A 30 -2.02 9.03 6.89
C PRO A 30 -3.04 8.82 5.76
N VAL A 31 -3.81 7.73 5.87
CA VAL A 31 -4.86 7.44 4.90
C VAL A 31 -6.05 8.38 5.16
N GLU A 32 -6.22 9.39 4.31
CA GLU A 32 -7.33 10.38 4.37
C GLU A 32 -8.41 10.12 3.31
N ILE A 33 -8.71 8.84 3.05
CA ILE A 33 -9.72 8.44 2.07
C ILE A 33 -11.03 8.15 2.81
N ASP A 34 -12.13 8.77 2.36
CA ASP A 34 -13.47 8.46 2.86
C ASP A 34 -13.92 7.09 2.31
N PRO A 35 -14.10 6.07 3.17
CA PRO A 35 -14.48 4.75 2.70
C PRO A 35 -15.86 4.72 2.04
N SER A 36 -16.72 5.73 2.23
CA SER A 36 -18.03 5.81 1.57
C SER A 36 -17.99 6.37 0.15
N ASN A 37 -16.81 6.80 -0.32
CA ASN A 37 -16.61 7.38 -1.64
C ASN A 37 -15.28 6.91 -2.25
N LEU A 38 -15.30 5.71 -2.83
CA LEU A 38 -14.13 5.05 -3.41
C LEU A 38 -14.08 5.12 -4.94
N GLU A 39 -15.00 5.85 -5.57
CA GLU A 39 -15.12 5.96 -7.02
C GLU A 39 -13.79 6.43 -7.64
N GLY A 40 -13.27 5.65 -8.60
CA GLY A 40 -12.02 5.96 -9.32
C GLY A 40 -10.73 5.81 -8.50
N ARG A 41 -10.78 5.22 -7.31
CA ARG A 41 -9.59 4.94 -6.48
C ARG A 41 -9.08 3.52 -6.70
N MET A 42 -7.75 3.37 -6.70
CA MET A 42 -7.11 2.06 -6.66
C MET A 42 -7.26 1.50 -5.24
N VAL A 43 -8.18 0.55 -5.07
CA VAL A 43 -8.43 -0.13 -3.80
C VAL A 43 -8.11 -1.61 -3.98
N ARG A 44 -7.38 -2.17 -3.02
CA ARG A 44 -7.30 -3.62 -2.84
C ARG A 44 -8.35 -4.05 -1.83
N THR A 45 -8.97 -5.20 -2.03
CA THR A 45 -9.78 -5.82 -0.97
C THR A 45 -9.26 -7.19 -0.62
N ASP A 46 -9.53 -7.65 0.60
CA ASP A 46 -9.61 -9.07 0.96
C ASP A 46 -11.06 -9.39 1.38
N ILE A 47 -11.57 -10.57 1.03
CA ILE A 47 -12.93 -11.02 1.36
C ILE A 47 -12.83 -12.28 2.23
N GLU A 48 -13.51 -12.27 3.37
CA GLU A 48 -13.50 -13.36 4.35
C GLU A 48 -14.91 -13.76 4.78
N TYR A 49 -15.08 -15.02 5.17
CA TYR A 49 -16.28 -15.48 5.84
C TYR A 49 -16.38 -14.95 7.28
N LYS A 50 -17.58 -14.57 7.70
CA LYS A 50 -17.91 -14.23 9.08
C LYS A 50 -19.12 -15.00 9.59
N GLU A 51 -19.13 -15.30 10.89
CA GLU A 51 -20.22 -16.02 11.55
C GLU A 51 -21.59 -15.40 11.26
N GLY A 52 -22.60 -16.25 11.05
CA GLY A 52 -23.96 -15.83 10.72
C GLY A 52 -24.21 -15.61 9.23
N ASP A 53 -23.44 -16.30 8.37
CA ASP A 53 -23.52 -16.18 6.91
C ASP A 53 -23.27 -14.75 6.39
N LYS A 54 -22.37 -14.03 7.07
CA LYS A 54 -21.93 -12.70 6.66
C LYS A 54 -20.59 -12.79 5.94
N MET A 55 -20.29 -11.77 5.16
CA MET A 55 -18.96 -11.57 4.59
C MET A 55 -18.30 -10.36 5.23
N GLN A 56 -17.01 -10.46 5.48
CA GLN A 56 -16.18 -9.35 5.90
C GLN A 56 -15.31 -8.91 4.72
N LEU A 57 -15.37 -7.63 4.41
CA LEU A 57 -14.59 -7.00 3.34
C LEU A 57 -13.54 -6.10 3.99
N THR A 58 -12.26 -6.43 3.87
CA THR A 58 -11.19 -5.53 4.32
C THR A 58 -10.64 -4.78 3.12
N LEU A 59 -10.77 -3.45 3.15
CA LEU A 59 -10.31 -2.57 2.09
C LEU A 59 -8.93 -2.02 2.44
N TYR A 60 -8.07 -1.95 1.45
CA TYR A 60 -6.72 -1.44 1.52
C TYR A 60 -6.47 -0.44 0.39
N VAL A 61 -5.58 0.50 0.64
CA VAL A 61 -5.13 1.47 -0.34
C VAL A 61 -3.60 1.41 -0.41
N PRO A 62 -2.99 1.80 -1.56
CA PRO A 62 -1.55 1.81 -1.67
C PRO A 62 -0.94 2.71 -0.61
N GLU A 63 0.18 2.29 -0.05
CA GLU A 63 1.02 3.15 0.79
C GLU A 63 1.57 4.31 -0.05
N ARG A 64 1.38 5.55 0.43
CA ARG A 64 1.81 6.77 -0.25
C ARG A 64 2.70 7.59 0.66
N PHE A 65 3.66 8.28 0.07
CA PHE A 65 4.59 9.16 0.76
C PHE A 65 4.51 10.56 0.17
N ASP A 66 4.77 11.56 1.00
CA ASP A 66 4.84 12.95 0.54
C ASP A 66 6.07 13.16 -0.36
N ALA A 67 5.88 13.78 -1.52
CA ALA A 67 6.96 14.00 -2.46
C ALA A 67 8.11 14.83 -1.86
N ALA A 68 7.82 15.84 -1.04
CA ALA A 68 8.85 16.64 -0.40
C ALA A 68 9.63 15.82 0.63
N ALA A 69 8.97 14.89 1.34
CA ALA A 69 9.64 13.99 2.27
C ALA A 69 10.58 13.02 1.55
N ILE A 70 10.12 12.36 0.47
CA ILE A 70 10.96 11.44 -0.32
C ILE A 70 12.14 12.16 -0.98
N GLN A 71 11.91 13.36 -1.53
CA GLN A 71 12.96 14.17 -2.15
C GLN A 71 14.01 14.68 -1.15
N ALA A 72 13.66 14.78 0.13
CA ALA A 72 14.54 15.26 1.19
C ALA A 72 15.39 14.15 1.84
N VAL A 73 15.12 12.88 1.54
CA VAL A 73 15.81 11.71 2.14
C VAL A 73 17.33 11.78 1.91
N GLN A 74 18.10 11.50 2.97
CA GLN A 74 19.56 11.44 2.95
C GLN A 74 20.09 10.16 3.61
N PRO A 75 21.34 9.77 3.31
CA PRO A 75 22.00 8.69 4.04
C PRO A 75 22.03 8.96 5.55
N GLY A 76 21.56 8.00 6.34
CA GLY A 76 21.39 8.10 7.78
C GLY A 76 19.93 8.13 8.22
N ASP A 77 19.01 8.56 7.35
CA ASP A 77 17.57 8.55 7.60
C ASP A 77 17.00 7.14 7.65
N VAL A 78 15.75 7.03 8.08
CA VAL A 78 14.97 5.79 8.13
C VAL A 78 13.67 6.00 7.38
N ILE A 79 13.29 5.07 6.51
CA ILE A 79 11.95 5.03 5.92
C ILE A 79 11.19 3.86 6.55
N VAL A 80 9.94 4.10 6.94
CA VAL A 80 9.04 3.04 7.39
C VAL A 80 8.07 2.70 6.27
N THR A 81 8.13 1.45 5.79
CA THR A 81 7.33 0.93 4.68
C THR A 81 7.02 -0.54 4.90
N ASP A 82 5.83 -1.00 4.50
CA ASP A 82 5.32 -2.36 4.75
C ASP A 82 5.42 -2.79 6.24
N GLY A 83 5.37 -1.81 7.16
CA GLY A 83 5.52 -2.03 8.60
C GLY A 83 6.95 -2.24 9.10
N GLU A 84 7.95 -2.13 8.23
CA GLU A 84 9.38 -2.30 8.55
C GLU A 84 10.14 -0.98 8.53
N GLU A 85 11.10 -0.83 9.45
CA GLU A 85 12.00 0.33 9.48
C GLU A 85 13.27 0.02 8.68
N ILE A 86 13.48 0.74 7.58
CA ILE A 86 14.62 0.55 6.69
C ILE A 86 15.54 1.75 6.78
N LYS A 87 16.78 1.52 7.20
CA LYS A 87 17.81 2.57 7.24
C LYS A 87 18.33 2.87 5.84
N ILE A 88 18.46 4.15 5.52
CA ILE A 88 19.04 4.62 4.27
C ILE A 88 20.55 4.73 4.38
N GLU A 89 21.25 3.97 3.55
CA GLU A 89 22.70 3.97 3.43
C GLU A 89 23.15 4.66 2.14
N THR A 90 22.39 4.51 1.07
CA THR A 90 22.65 5.15 -0.22
C THR A 90 21.38 5.75 -0.81
N VAL A 91 21.55 6.86 -1.53
CA VAL A 91 20.49 7.55 -2.26
C VAL A 91 20.97 7.70 -3.71
N ASP A 92 20.19 7.17 -4.64
CA ASP A 92 20.38 7.31 -6.08
C ASP A 92 19.20 8.11 -6.66
N THR A 93 19.55 9.18 -7.39
CA THR A 93 18.61 10.14 -8.00
C THR A 93 18.83 10.26 -9.51
N ASP A 94 19.61 9.34 -10.10
CA ASP A 94 19.89 9.32 -11.53
C ASP A 94 18.69 8.70 -12.28
N GLY A 95 17.56 9.41 -12.31
CA GLY A 95 16.33 8.96 -12.97
C GLY A 95 15.11 9.82 -12.60
N PRO A 96 13.94 9.55 -13.21
CA PRO A 96 12.67 10.13 -12.77
C PRO A 96 12.19 9.56 -11.42
N ASP A 97 12.71 8.39 -11.04
CA ASP A 97 12.37 7.66 -9.81
C ASP A 97 13.49 7.80 -8.77
N PHE A 98 13.13 7.65 -7.49
CA PHE A 98 14.11 7.63 -6.40
C PHE A 98 14.46 6.19 -6.04
N VAL A 99 15.76 5.87 -5.99
CA VAL A 99 16.22 4.53 -5.59
C VAL A 99 17.08 4.66 -4.34
N PHE A 100 16.65 4.05 -3.24
CA PHE A 100 17.41 3.98 -2.01
C PHE A 100 18.07 2.62 -1.86
N ASN A 101 19.25 2.57 -1.25
CA ASN A 101 19.96 1.32 -0.96
C ASN A 101 20.17 0.42 -2.20
N LYS A 102 20.41 1.04 -3.36
CA LYS A 102 20.57 0.36 -4.65
C LYS A 102 21.62 -0.75 -4.60
N CYS A 103 21.33 -1.86 -5.24
CA CYS A 103 22.11 -3.09 -5.30
C CYS A 103 22.33 -3.76 -3.93
N THR A 104 21.38 -3.60 -3.00
CA THR A 104 21.40 -4.29 -1.70
C THR A 104 20.11 -5.10 -1.48
N GLU A 105 20.05 -5.87 -0.39
CA GLU A 105 18.84 -6.60 0.02
C GLU A 105 17.69 -5.66 0.45
N ASN A 106 17.98 -4.40 0.76
CA ASN A 106 17.01 -3.39 1.19
C ASN A 106 16.80 -2.31 0.12
N GLU A 107 17.04 -2.63 -1.16
CA GLU A 107 16.77 -1.71 -2.25
C GLU A 107 15.28 -1.31 -2.26
N MET A 108 15.02 -0.01 -2.34
CA MET A 108 13.67 0.54 -2.44
C MET A 108 13.59 1.47 -3.64
N LEU A 109 12.62 1.24 -4.51
CA LEU A 109 12.31 2.09 -5.65
C LEU A 109 11.03 2.87 -5.34
N PHE A 110 11.07 4.20 -5.48
CA PHE A 110 9.92 5.06 -5.30
C PHE A 110 9.53 5.70 -6.63
N CYS A 111 8.33 5.40 -7.12
CA CYS A 111 7.78 5.92 -8.37
C CYS A 111 6.79 7.07 -8.11
N ASP A 112 6.67 7.98 -9.08
CA ASP A 112 5.67 9.06 -9.04
C ASP A 112 4.24 8.49 -9.05
N ALA A 113 3.47 8.86 -8.02
CA ALA A 113 2.07 8.47 -7.84
C ALA A 113 1.07 9.49 -8.41
N GLY A 114 1.56 10.64 -8.89
CA GLY A 114 0.78 11.85 -9.12
C GLY A 114 0.43 12.56 -7.81
N HIS A 115 -0.21 13.73 -7.94
CA HIS A 115 -0.72 14.54 -6.81
C HIS A 115 0.32 14.87 -5.71
N ASP A 116 1.58 15.08 -6.10
CA ASP A 116 2.71 15.33 -5.18
C ASP A 116 2.96 14.16 -4.19
N GLU A 117 2.76 12.93 -4.65
CA GLU A 117 2.97 11.71 -3.87
C GLU A 117 3.91 10.73 -4.59
N PHE A 118 4.54 9.86 -3.81
CA PHE A 118 5.31 8.72 -4.29
C PHE A 118 4.78 7.41 -3.68
N GLU A 119 4.94 6.30 -4.38
CA GLU A 119 4.70 4.95 -3.84
C GLU A 119 5.96 4.10 -3.89
N HIS A 120 6.09 3.18 -2.93
CA HIS A 120 7.14 2.17 -2.94
C HIS A 120 6.78 1.06 -3.95
N CYS A 121 7.62 0.90 -4.97
CA CYS A 121 7.50 -0.04 -6.07
C CYS A 121 8.52 -1.17 -5.88
N MET A 122 8.15 -2.32 -5.30
CA MET A 122 9.11 -3.41 -5.10
C MET A 122 9.31 -4.29 -6.33
N ASP A 123 8.31 -4.35 -7.23
CA ASP A 123 8.34 -4.98 -8.56
C ASP A 123 7.05 -4.58 -9.30
N ASN A 124 6.91 -4.87 -10.61
CA ASN A 124 5.76 -4.51 -11.47
C ASN A 124 4.36 -4.85 -10.88
N ASP A 125 4.28 -5.66 -9.82
CA ASP A 125 3.04 -6.06 -9.16
C ASP A 125 3.01 -5.89 -7.63
N TYR A 126 4.06 -5.41 -6.98
CA TYR A 126 4.08 -5.29 -5.51
C TYR A 126 4.23 -3.84 -5.04
N VAL A 127 3.13 -3.31 -4.53
CA VAL A 127 3.05 -2.05 -3.79
C VAL A 127 2.60 -2.40 -2.37
N PRO A 128 3.23 -1.89 -1.30
CA PRO A 128 2.72 -2.07 0.06
C PRO A 128 1.31 -1.50 0.21
N TRP A 129 0.44 -2.20 0.94
CA TRP A 129 -0.97 -1.86 1.09
C TRP A 129 -1.29 -1.56 2.55
N ILE A 130 -1.88 -0.40 2.82
CA ILE A 130 -2.33 -0.02 4.15
C ILE A 130 -3.83 -0.29 4.28
N LYS A 131 -4.23 -0.90 5.38
CA LYS A 131 -5.65 -1.11 5.71
C LYS A 131 -6.36 0.23 5.83
N LEU A 132 -7.37 0.44 4.99
CA LEU A 132 -8.28 1.58 5.05
C LEU A 132 -9.40 1.32 6.06
N THR A 133 -10.18 0.25 5.85
CA THR A 133 -11.33 -0.07 6.71
C THR A 133 -11.74 -1.52 6.57
N THR A 134 -12.72 -1.93 7.38
CA THR A 134 -13.42 -3.21 7.23
C THR A 134 -14.92 -2.96 7.17
N LEU A 135 -15.59 -3.57 6.20
CA LEU A 135 -17.03 -3.51 5.99
C LEU A 135 -17.63 -4.90 6.24
N GLU A 136 -18.87 -4.94 6.70
CA GLU A 136 -19.65 -6.18 6.82
C GLU A 136 -20.76 -6.17 5.78
N LEU A 137 -20.89 -7.29 5.07
CA LEU A 137 -21.88 -7.50 4.02
C LEU A 137 -22.81 -8.64 4.43
N GLU A 138 -24.11 -8.40 4.29
CA GLU A 138 -25.13 -9.44 4.44
C GLU A 138 -25.19 -10.30 3.18
N GLN A 139 -25.51 -11.59 3.32
CA GLN A 139 -25.68 -12.50 2.19
C GLN A 139 -26.73 -11.98 1.19
N LEU A 140 -26.30 -11.68 -0.03
CA LEU A 140 -27.17 -11.38 -1.16
C LEU A 140 -27.44 -12.64 -1.99
N GLU A 141 -28.51 -12.63 -2.78
CA GLU A 141 -28.81 -13.73 -3.72
C GLU A 141 -27.70 -13.87 -4.78
N TYR A 142 -27.20 -12.73 -5.24
CA TYR A 142 -26.06 -12.61 -6.15
C TYR A 142 -25.10 -11.54 -5.65
N TYR A 143 -23.81 -11.82 -5.71
CA TYR A 143 -22.80 -10.79 -5.63
C TYR A 143 -22.26 -10.54 -7.03
N PRO A 144 -22.42 -9.32 -7.56
CA PRO A 144 -21.73 -8.93 -8.77
C PRO A 144 -20.27 -8.67 -8.41
N ILE A 145 -19.52 -9.74 -8.18
CA ILE A 145 -18.08 -9.71 -8.31
C ILE A 145 -17.85 -9.86 -9.82
N ILE A 146 -17.11 -8.95 -10.42
CA ILE A 146 -16.60 -9.14 -11.77
C ILE A 146 -15.17 -9.57 -11.56
N ASP A 147 -14.84 -10.84 -11.83
CA ASP A 147 -13.47 -11.34 -11.69
C ASP A 147 -13.03 -12.06 -12.97
N TYR A 148 -11.78 -11.83 -13.38
CA TYR A 148 -11.12 -12.50 -14.49
C TYR A 148 -10.06 -13.51 -14.00
N VAL A 149 -10.02 -13.84 -12.71
CA VAL A 149 -9.15 -14.89 -12.18
C VAL A 149 -9.99 -15.88 -11.38
N ASP A 150 -9.74 -17.16 -11.59
CA ASP A 150 -10.38 -18.22 -10.81
C ASP A 150 -9.84 -18.19 -9.38
N PRO A 151 -10.70 -18.06 -8.36
CA PRO A 151 -10.27 -17.93 -6.97
C PRO A 151 -9.81 -19.25 -6.36
N ILE A 152 -9.85 -20.37 -7.06
CA ILE A 152 -9.33 -21.65 -6.58
C ILE A 152 -7.99 -21.94 -7.26
N SER A 153 -7.92 -21.81 -8.58
CA SER A 153 -6.72 -22.15 -9.35
C SER A 153 -5.75 -20.99 -9.57
N GLY A 154 -6.23 -19.75 -9.48
CA GLY A 154 -5.45 -18.55 -9.83
C GLY A 154 -5.31 -18.33 -11.34
N ASP A 155 -5.99 -19.13 -12.17
CA ASP A 155 -5.93 -19.01 -13.63
C ASP A 155 -6.75 -17.82 -14.13
N ILE A 156 -6.32 -17.21 -15.23
CA ILE A 156 -7.10 -16.16 -15.91
C ILE A 156 -8.32 -16.79 -16.58
N LEU A 157 -9.49 -16.26 -16.27
CA LEU A 157 -10.78 -16.62 -16.85
C LEU A 157 -10.97 -15.95 -18.21
N GLU A 158 -11.60 -16.67 -19.14
CA GLU A 158 -11.92 -16.16 -20.49
C GLU A 158 -12.97 -15.04 -20.44
N ASP A 159 -13.97 -15.19 -19.58
CA ASP A 159 -15.06 -14.24 -19.35
C ASP A 159 -15.18 -13.90 -17.86
N PRO A 160 -15.64 -12.70 -17.49
CA PRO A 160 -15.86 -12.36 -16.10
C PRO A 160 -17.00 -13.19 -15.50
N VAL A 161 -16.83 -13.63 -14.25
CA VAL A 161 -17.82 -14.47 -13.56
C VAL A 161 -18.58 -13.67 -12.52
N ILE A 162 -19.92 -13.77 -12.54
CA ILE A 162 -20.79 -13.31 -11.45
C ILE A 162 -21.07 -14.50 -10.51
N TYR A 163 -20.72 -14.38 -9.24
CA TYR A 163 -20.96 -15.42 -8.25
C TYR A 163 -22.36 -15.33 -7.66
N ARG A 164 -23.06 -16.46 -7.58
CA ARG A 164 -24.20 -16.60 -6.68
C ARG A 164 -23.73 -16.48 -5.24
N GLY A 165 -24.53 -15.83 -4.39
CA GLY A 165 -24.12 -15.57 -3.01
C GLY A 165 -23.92 -16.85 -2.20
N ASP A 166 -24.79 -17.85 -2.36
CA ASP A 166 -24.61 -19.17 -1.73
C ASP A 166 -23.30 -19.85 -2.15
N ARG A 167 -22.97 -19.82 -3.44
CA ARG A 167 -21.74 -20.41 -3.96
C ARG A 167 -20.50 -19.69 -3.46
N LEU A 168 -20.51 -18.36 -3.42
CA LEU A 168 -19.39 -17.58 -2.86
C LEU A 168 -19.20 -17.90 -1.37
N MET A 169 -20.29 -18.00 -0.61
CA MET A 169 -20.22 -18.35 0.81
C MET A 169 -19.68 -19.75 1.07
N GLU A 170 -20.00 -20.72 0.21
CA GLU A 170 -19.38 -22.05 0.26
C GLU A 170 -17.86 -21.99 0.03
N LEU A 171 -17.43 -21.15 -0.92
CA LEU A 171 -16.00 -20.94 -1.19
C LEU A 171 -15.31 -20.28 0.01
N LEU A 172 -15.84 -19.17 0.54
CA LEU A 172 -15.23 -18.45 1.66
C LEU A 172 -15.17 -19.26 2.97
N LYS A 173 -16.04 -20.26 3.14
CA LYS A 173 -16.01 -21.18 4.30
C LYS A 173 -14.90 -22.22 4.20
N ASN A 174 -14.31 -22.41 3.01
CA ASN A 174 -13.19 -23.31 2.84
C ASN A 174 -11.90 -22.59 3.28
N PRO A 175 -11.20 -23.06 4.34
CA PRO A 175 -9.97 -22.43 4.84
C PRO A 175 -8.81 -22.42 3.83
N ASP A 176 -8.88 -23.28 2.80
CA ASP A 176 -7.90 -23.34 1.71
C ASP A 176 -8.30 -22.47 0.51
N ALA A 177 -9.52 -21.92 0.49
CA ALA A 177 -10.00 -21.05 -0.58
C ALA A 177 -9.68 -19.59 -0.26
N VAL A 178 -8.53 -19.18 -0.81
CA VAL A 178 -8.13 -17.84 -1.29
C VAL A 178 -8.83 -16.64 -0.67
N SER A 179 -8.03 -15.82 0.01
CA SER A 179 -8.31 -14.40 0.14
C SER A 179 -8.38 -13.77 -1.25
N PHE A 180 -9.54 -13.23 -1.59
CA PHE A 180 -9.74 -12.47 -2.82
C PHE A 180 -8.95 -11.15 -2.72
N SER A 181 -7.65 -11.17 -2.98
CA SER A 181 -6.81 -9.98 -3.07
C SER A 181 -7.01 -9.29 -4.42
N VAL A 182 -8.06 -8.48 -4.55
CA VAL A 182 -8.44 -7.85 -5.82
C VAL A 182 -7.95 -6.40 -5.87
N LYS A 183 -7.13 -6.03 -6.86
CA LYS A 183 -6.75 -4.63 -7.14
C LYS A 183 -7.82 -3.95 -8.02
N ASN A 184 -8.05 -2.65 -7.81
CA ASN A 184 -9.02 -1.81 -8.54
C ASN A 184 -10.48 -2.21 -8.33
N VAL A 185 -10.88 -2.31 -7.06
CA VAL A 185 -12.28 -2.55 -6.70
C VAL A 185 -13.06 -1.24 -6.68
N ASP A 186 -14.11 -1.15 -7.50
CA ASP A 186 -15.14 -0.13 -7.30
C ASP A 186 -16.21 -0.69 -6.35
N VAL A 187 -16.39 -0.02 -5.21
CA VAL A 187 -17.40 -0.37 -4.20
C VAL A 187 -18.61 0.53 -4.44
N VAL A 188 -19.67 -0.05 -4.98
CA VAL A 188 -20.90 0.70 -5.27
C VAL A 188 -21.85 0.61 -4.10
N TYR A 189 -22.34 1.76 -3.66
CA TYR A 189 -23.29 1.88 -2.56
C TYR A 189 -24.74 1.98 -3.08
N ASP A 190 -25.69 1.36 -2.38
CA ASP A 190 -27.12 1.57 -2.66
C ASP A 190 -27.59 2.93 -2.12
N ARG A 191 -28.89 3.19 -2.29
CA ARG A 191 -29.55 4.42 -1.84
C ARG A 191 -29.56 4.62 -0.31
N ASN A 192 -29.18 3.60 0.46
CA ASN A 192 -29.07 3.63 1.91
C ASN A 192 -27.60 3.67 2.39
N ASN A 193 -26.65 3.89 1.48
CA ASN A 193 -25.21 3.81 1.74
C ASN A 193 -24.72 2.43 2.21
N MET A 194 -25.40 1.35 1.80
CA MET A 194 -24.90 -0.01 1.98
C MET A 194 -24.05 -0.41 0.78
N PRO A 195 -22.88 -1.05 0.96
CA PRO A 195 -22.08 -1.56 -0.15
C PRO A 195 -22.79 -2.75 -0.82
N VAL A 196 -22.98 -2.73 -2.14
CA VAL A 196 -23.82 -3.70 -2.88
C VAL A 196 -23.12 -4.36 -4.07
N LEU A 197 -22.02 -3.79 -4.59
CA LEU A 197 -21.36 -4.28 -5.81
C LEU A 197 -19.84 -4.07 -5.72
N MET A 198 -19.07 -5.08 -6.16
CA MET A 198 -17.61 -5.10 -6.14
C MET A 198 -17.09 -5.38 -7.55
N ILE A 199 -16.65 -4.35 -8.27
CA ILE A 199 -16.17 -4.53 -9.66
C ILE A 199 -14.65 -4.59 -9.68
N ARG A 200 -14.05 -5.68 -10.18
CA ARG A 200 -12.65 -5.68 -10.64
C ARG A 200 -12.62 -5.18 -12.08
N TYR A 201 -11.73 -4.24 -12.36
CA TYR A 201 -11.21 -4.07 -13.71
C TYR A 201 -9.84 -4.73 -13.79
N TYR A 202 -9.72 -5.82 -14.56
CA TYR A 202 -8.40 -6.25 -15.04
C TYR A 202 -7.92 -5.18 -16.02
N SER A 203 -6.97 -4.34 -15.61
CA SER A 203 -6.14 -3.59 -16.55
C SER A 203 -4.93 -4.47 -16.80
N PRO A 204 -4.77 -5.11 -17.97
CA PRO A 204 -3.45 -5.54 -18.37
C PRO A 204 -2.58 -4.27 -18.35
N ALA A 205 -1.42 -4.35 -17.69
CA ALA A 205 -0.45 -3.27 -17.67
C ALA A 205 -0.27 -2.72 -19.10
N GLN A 206 -0.41 -1.40 -19.26
CA GLN A 206 0.04 -0.70 -20.47
C GLN A 206 1.54 -0.48 -20.38
#